data_AF-A0A2V7Y0Z2-F1
#
_entry.id   AF-A0A2V7Y0Z2-F1
#
_cell.length_a   1.000
_cell.length_b   1.000
_cell.length_c   1.000
_cell.angle_alpha   90.00
_cell.angle_beta   90.00
_cell.angle_gamma   90.00
#
_symmetry.space_group_name_H-M   'P 1'
#
loop_
_entity.id
_entity.type
_entity.pdbx_description
1 polymer ?
#
loop_
_entity_poly.entity_id
_entity_poly.type
_entity_poly.pdbx_seq_one_letter_code
_entity_poly.pdbx_strand_id
1 'polypeptide(L)'
;MRTMSLVAALLIASATASAEQKNVRLLTGMTDTQLQQTMNFIRASLGVHCDFCHVVNDKEGWNFASDEKQTKRTARHMIEMVEQINQQNFDNNAAVSCTTCHRGSTRPVSLPTLPQKPPPFPTPVRTSPTLPALEDVVARYSAAIGDASALRLPRVVKGFREGSDGKPMPFEAQMMDGKWHIVAQTPDGRREQIITSEGGWIRTDKGVNRVSEDDLERFRMLANAFEPVSPLSIPKDAHVVSTEKIGDRDTVVVALRVNDRVRERLFFDTANGLLLRRQILTRVAIGEVPQQIDFDDYRNLGGVKFPFTIRVSLVDPWTSATRRYSEVQLGARVDEAVFSPPAGIRP
;
A
#
# COMPACT_ATOMS: atom_id res chain seq x y z
N MET A 1 -4.64 -32.86 -19.91
CA MET A 1 -3.71 -32.14 -19.01
C MET A 1 -3.67 -30.69 -19.45
N ARG A 2 -4.33 -29.79 -18.69
CA ARG A 2 -4.51 -28.36 -19.01
C ARG A 2 -3.39 -27.55 -18.34
N THR A 3 -2.58 -26.86 -19.12
CA THR A 3 -1.60 -25.88 -18.63
C THR A 3 -2.32 -24.58 -18.29
N MET A 4 -2.57 -24.35 -17.01
CA MET A 4 -2.92 -23.03 -16.47
C MET A 4 -1.71 -22.10 -16.64
N SER A 5 -1.77 -21.18 -17.60
CA SER A 5 -0.81 -20.07 -17.72
C SER A 5 -1.05 -19.08 -16.57
N LEU A 6 -0.32 -19.27 -15.47
CA LEU A 6 -0.05 -18.21 -14.51
C LEU A 6 0.83 -17.14 -15.20
N VAL A 7 0.22 -16.01 -15.56
CA VAL A 7 0.96 -14.82 -16.02
C VAL A 7 1.30 -14.00 -14.77
N ALA A 8 2.48 -14.27 -14.22
CA ALA A 8 3.06 -13.52 -13.11
C ALA A 8 3.73 -12.26 -13.66
N ALA A 9 3.14 -11.09 -13.39
CA ALA A 9 3.78 -9.84 -13.74
C ALA A 9 4.80 -9.38 -12.68
N LEU A 10 5.81 -8.64 -13.11
CA LEU A 10 6.64 -7.81 -12.23
C LEU A 10 5.89 -6.55 -11.72
N LEU A 11 4.57 -6.63 -11.89
CA LEU A 11 3.39 -6.01 -11.32
C LEU A 11 2.35 -7.17 -11.22
N ILE A 12 2.39 -8.13 -10.27
CA ILE A 12 1.25 -9.08 -10.16
C ILE A 12 0.05 -8.31 -9.58
N ALA A 13 -0.63 -7.58 -10.45
CA ALA A 13 -2.05 -7.63 -10.63
C ALA A 13 -2.27 -7.68 -12.15
N SER A 14 -1.85 -8.76 -12.81
CA SER A 14 -2.36 -9.05 -14.15
C SER A 14 -3.83 -9.44 -14.02
N ALA A 15 -4.69 -8.50 -14.39
CA ALA A 15 -5.97 -8.72 -15.05
C ALA A 15 -6.89 -9.79 -14.44
N THR A 16 -7.68 -9.38 -13.45
CA THR A 16 -9.16 -9.52 -13.49
C THR A 16 -9.82 -8.36 -12.78
N ALA A 17 -9.62 -7.13 -13.24
CA ALA A 17 -10.58 -6.05 -13.06
C ALA A 17 -11.19 -5.75 -14.42
N SER A 18 -11.99 -6.68 -14.92
CA SER A 18 -12.93 -6.44 -16.03
C SER A 18 -14.04 -7.49 -16.02
N ALA A 19 -14.39 -7.99 -14.84
CA ALA A 19 -15.79 -8.32 -14.61
C ALA A 19 -16.38 -7.01 -14.09
N GLU A 20 -16.69 -6.13 -15.03
CA GLU A 20 -17.69 -5.06 -14.98
C GLU A 20 -18.53 -5.15 -13.68
N GLN A 21 -18.72 -4.04 -12.96
CA GLN A 21 -19.43 -3.88 -11.66
C GLN A 21 -20.92 -4.37 -11.65
N LYS A 22 -21.22 -5.41 -12.40
CA LYS A 22 -22.41 -6.22 -12.47
C LYS A 22 -22.82 -6.65 -11.06
N ASN A 23 -24.03 -6.26 -10.71
CA ASN A 23 -24.66 -6.57 -9.43
C ASN A 23 -23.91 -6.02 -8.18
N VAL A 24 -23.16 -4.92 -8.36
CA VAL A 24 -22.78 -4.04 -7.25
C VAL A 24 -24.00 -3.19 -6.87
N ARG A 25 -24.46 -3.29 -5.62
CA ARG A 25 -25.71 -2.65 -5.16
C ARG A 25 -25.49 -1.48 -4.18
N LEU A 26 -24.52 -1.60 -3.28
CA LEU A 26 -24.28 -0.63 -2.19
C LEU A 26 -23.04 0.23 -2.44
N LEU A 27 -21.96 -0.36 -2.94
CA LEU A 27 -20.67 0.31 -3.17
C LEU A 27 -20.58 0.91 -4.58
N THR A 28 -21.61 1.66 -4.97
CA THR A 28 -21.69 2.28 -6.31
C THR A 28 -20.84 3.55 -6.41
N GLY A 29 -20.38 3.90 -7.62
CA GLY A 29 -19.61 5.14 -7.86
C GLY A 29 -18.12 5.07 -7.48
N MET A 30 -17.59 3.88 -7.19
CA MET A 30 -16.16 3.63 -6.99
C MET A 30 -15.45 3.29 -8.31
N THR A 31 -14.18 3.64 -8.44
CA THR A 31 -13.32 3.04 -9.48
C THR A 31 -13.09 1.56 -9.18
N ASP A 32 -12.67 0.77 -10.16
CA ASP A 32 -12.40 -0.66 -9.95
C ASP A 32 -11.26 -0.88 -8.94
N THR A 33 -10.28 0.02 -8.92
CA THR A 33 -9.22 0.05 -7.89
C THR A 33 -9.82 0.24 -6.49
N GLN A 34 -10.71 1.22 -6.31
CA GLN A 34 -11.35 1.50 -5.02
C GLN A 34 -12.27 0.36 -4.56
N LEU A 35 -13.03 -0.23 -5.49
CA LEU A 35 -13.88 -1.37 -5.19
C LEU A 35 -13.05 -2.58 -4.75
N GLN A 36 -11.96 -2.89 -5.47
CA GLN A 36 -11.05 -3.98 -5.13
C GLN A 36 -10.38 -3.75 -3.76
N GLN A 37 -9.94 -2.53 -3.45
CA GLN A 37 -9.40 -2.19 -2.13
C GLN A 37 -10.44 -2.42 -1.01
N THR A 38 -11.69 -2.04 -1.25
CA THR A 38 -12.80 -2.25 -0.31
C THR A 38 -13.07 -3.75 -0.10
N MET A 39 -13.08 -4.55 -1.17
CA MET A 39 -13.24 -6.01 -1.06
C MET A 39 -12.08 -6.65 -0.29
N ASN A 40 -10.84 -6.24 -0.56
CA ASN A 40 -9.67 -6.73 0.17
C ASN A 40 -9.71 -6.34 1.66
N PHE A 41 -10.26 -5.17 2.00
CA PHE A 41 -10.48 -4.76 3.38
C PHE A 41 -11.53 -5.62 4.10
N ILE A 42 -12.66 -5.94 3.45
CA ILE A 42 -13.67 -6.85 4.00
C ILE A 42 -13.05 -8.23 4.24
N ARG A 43 -12.37 -8.77 3.23
CA ARG A 43 -11.67 -10.05 3.30
C ARG A 43 -10.71 -10.11 4.49
N ALA A 44 -9.86 -9.10 4.64
CA ALA A 44 -8.90 -9.00 5.74
C ALA A 44 -9.61 -8.90 7.10
N SER A 45 -10.68 -8.12 7.19
CA SER A 45 -11.47 -7.96 8.42
C SER A 45 -12.08 -9.26 8.91
N LEU A 46 -12.52 -10.13 7.99
CA LEU A 46 -13.15 -11.42 8.29
C LEU A 46 -12.16 -12.59 8.38
N GLY A 47 -10.91 -12.40 7.95
CA GLY A 47 -9.89 -13.46 7.92
C GLY A 47 -10.15 -14.55 6.88
N VAL A 48 -10.79 -14.20 5.75
CA VAL A 48 -11.21 -15.17 4.71
C VAL A 48 -10.48 -14.98 3.38
N HIS A 49 -10.82 -15.80 2.39
CA HIS A 49 -10.46 -15.60 0.99
C HIS A 49 -11.69 -15.17 0.17
N CYS A 50 -11.50 -14.66 -1.05
CA CYS A 50 -12.57 -14.07 -1.87
C CYS A 50 -13.69 -15.08 -2.22
N ASP A 51 -13.37 -16.37 -2.30
CA ASP A 51 -14.33 -17.45 -2.55
C ASP A 51 -15.25 -17.71 -1.36
N PHE A 52 -15.00 -17.13 -0.18
CA PHE A 52 -15.97 -17.18 0.90
C PHE A 52 -17.29 -16.50 0.53
N CYS A 53 -17.23 -15.40 -0.22
CA CYS A 53 -18.40 -14.62 -0.66
C CYS A 53 -18.68 -14.77 -2.16
N HIS A 54 -17.65 -14.85 -2.99
CA HIS A 54 -17.80 -14.90 -4.44
C HIS A 54 -17.77 -16.33 -4.97
N VAL A 55 -18.47 -16.56 -6.07
CA VAL A 55 -18.46 -17.85 -6.76
C VAL A 55 -17.23 -17.90 -7.66
N VAL A 56 -16.55 -19.05 -7.66
CA VAL A 56 -15.47 -19.34 -8.59
C VAL A 56 -15.79 -20.70 -9.22
N ASN A 57 -15.81 -20.73 -10.55
CA ASN A 57 -16.10 -21.90 -11.36
C ASN A 57 -14.80 -22.39 -12.00
N ASP A 58 -14.50 -23.69 -11.94
CA ASP A 58 -13.24 -24.25 -12.49
C ASP A 58 -13.05 -24.01 -13.99
N LYS A 59 -14.14 -23.83 -14.74
CA LYS A 59 -14.12 -23.62 -16.20
C LYS A 59 -14.26 -22.14 -16.59
N GLU A 60 -14.99 -21.36 -15.80
CA GLU A 60 -15.40 -19.99 -16.17
C GLU A 60 -14.70 -18.91 -15.33
N GLY A 61 -13.94 -19.31 -14.31
CA GLY A 61 -13.25 -18.40 -13.41
C GLY A 61 -14.18 -17.75 -12.38
N TRP A 62 -13.83 -16.56 -11.93
CA TRP A 62 -14.57 -15.82 -10.91
C TRP A 62 -15.89 -15.27 -11.45
N ASN A 63 -16.99 -15.62 -10.80
CA ASN A 63 -18.30 -15.00 -11.00
C ASN A 63 -18.61 -14.09 -9.80
N PHE A 64 -18.02 -12.89 -9.82
CA PHE A 64 -18.22 -11.90 -8.76
C PHE A 64 -19.67 -11.41 -8.66
N ALA A 65 -20.40 -11.41 -9.78
CA ALA A 65 -21.78 -10.93 -9.87
C ALA A 65 -22.79 -11.90 -9.23
N SER A 66 -22.51 -13.21 -9.20
CA SER A 66 -23.40 -14.22 -8.63
C SER A 66 -23.79 -13.91 -7.19
N ASP A 67 -25.07 -14.09 -6.87
CA ASP A 67 -25.62 -13.99 -5.52
C ASP A 67 -25.92 -15.36 -4.91
N GLU A 68 -25.43 -16.44 -5.50
CA GLU A 68 -25.67 -17.82 -5.04
C GLU A 68 -25.34 -18.01 -3.56
N LYS A 69 -24.18 -17.50 -3.13
CA LYS A 69 -23.69 -17.62 -1.74
C LYS A 69 -24.43 -16.67 -0.80
N GLN A 70 -25.07 -17.24 0.23
CA GLN A 70 -25.73 -16.47 1.29
C GLN A 70 -24.77 -15.50 2.00
N THR A 71 -23.48 -15.84 2.12
CA THR A 71 -22.45 -14.99 2.73
C THR A 71 -22.34 -13.63 2.05
N LYS A 72 -22.43 -13.56 0.71
CA LYS A 72 -22.45 -12.28 -0.02
C LYS A 72 -23.72 -11.46 0.26
N ARG A 73 -24.88 -12.11 0.34
CA ARG A 73 -26.15 -11.46 0.70
C ARG A 73 -26.08 -10.89 2.11
N THR A 74 -25.58 -11.67 3.07
CA THR A 74 -25.36 -11.23 4.45
C THR A 74 -24.33 -10.09 4.52
N ALA A 75 -23.25 -10.14 3.73
CA ALA A 75 -22.24 -9.07 3.70
C ALA A 75 -22.85 -7.72 3.30
N ARG A 76 -23.86 -7.69 2.40
CA ARG A 76 -24.59 -6.46 2.06
C ARG A 76 -25.30 -5.86 3.27
N HIS A 77 -26.01 -6.68 4.06
CA HIS A 77 -26.64 -6.21 5.30
C HIS A 77 -25.62 -5.70 6.33
N MET A 78 -24.43 -6.31 6.39
CA MET A 78 -23.37 -5.83 7.27
C MET A 78 -22.78 -4.50 6.80
N ILE A 79 -22.68 -4.27 5.49
CA ILE A 79 -22.27 -2.97 4.92
C ILE A 79 -23.28 -1.89 5.33
N GLU A 80 -24.58 -2.13 5.11
CA GLU A 80 -25.64 -1.20 5.51
C GLU A 80 -25.60 -0.90 7.01
N MET A 81 -25.41 -1.92 7.85
CA MET A 81 -25.31 -1.75 9.30
C MET A 81 -24.11 -0.88 9.70
N VAL A 82 -22.93 -1.12 9.14
CA VAL A 82 -21.72 -0.32 9.45
C VAL A 82 -21.89 1.13 8.98
N GLU A 83 -22.43 1.34 7.78
CA GLU A 83 -22.71 2.67 7.25
C GLU A 83 -23.71 3.42 8.15
N GLN A 84 -24.81 2.78 8.55
CA GLN A 84 -25.82 3.36 9.43
C GLN A 84 -25.23 3.71 10.81
N ILE A 85 -24.44 2.82 11.42
CA ILE A 85 -23.80 3.09 12.72
C ILE A 85 -22.91 4.33 12.64
N ASN A 86 -22.06 4.42 11.61
CA ASN A 86 -21.16 5.55 11.43
C ASN A 86 -21.91 6.86 11.15
N GLN A 87 -22.93 6.83 10.29
CA GLN A 87 -23.74 8.00 9.97
C GLN A 87 -24.50 8.52 11.20
N GLN A 88 -25.10 7.63 11.99
CA GLN A 88 -25.96 8.01 13.11
C GLN A 88 -25.18 8.42 14.37
N ASN A 89 -23.98 7.87 14.59
CA ASN A 89 -23.28 7.99 15.87
C ASN A 89 -21.90 8.64 15.80
N PHE A 90 -21.32 8.81 14.61
CA PHE A 90 -19.92 9.21 14.46
C PHE A 90 -19.70 10.32 13.43
N ASP A 91 -20.72 11.14 13.13
CA ASP A 91 -20.66 12.18 12.08
C ASP A 91 -20.17 11.61 10.73
N ASN A 92 -20.61 10.38 10.43
CA ASN A 92 -20.19 9.59 9.29
C ASN A 92 -18.70 9.25 9.25
N ASN A 93 -17.92 9.50 10.31
CA ASN A 93 -16.53 9.05 10.40
C ASN A 93 -16.46 7.52 10.42
N ALA A 94 -15.41 6.95 9.82
CA ALA A 94 -15.21 5.50 9.73
C ALA A 94 -14.73 4.88 11.07
N ALA A 95 -15.45 5.16 12.17
CA ALA A 95 -15.10 4.74 13.51
C ALA A 95 -15.43 3.26 13.77
N VAL A 96 -16.56 2.79 13.25
CA VAL A 96 -16.93 1.38 13.23
C VAL A 96 -16.65 0.81 11.85
N SER A 97 -16.02 -0.35 11.80
CA SER A 97 -15.73 -1.05 10.55
C SER A 97 -15.90 -2.55 10.74
N CYS A 98 -15.79 -3.31 9.64
CA CYS A 98 -15.80 -4.77 9.71
C CYS A 98 -14.73 -5.29 10.69
N THR A 99 -13.54 -4.67 10.74
CA THR A 99 -12.46 -5.08 11.65
C THR A 99 -12.83 -4.86 13.12
N THR A 100 -13.59 -3.80 13.45
CA THR A 100 -14.02 -3.50 14.82
C THR A 100 -14.79 -4.66 15.44
N CYS A 101 -15.66 -5.31 14.64
CA CYS A 101 -16.48 -6.43 15.09
C CYS A 101 -15.84 -7.79 14.84
N HIS A 102 -15.27 -8.01 13.65
CA HIS A 102 -14.82 -9.33 13.21
C HIS A 102 -13.41 -9.69 13.69
N ARG A 103 -12.48 -8.73 13.75
CA ARG A 103 -11.09 -8.93 14.21
C ARG A 103 -10.41 -10.19 13.62
N GLY A 104 -10.63 -10.47 12.34
CA GLY A 104 -10.06 -11.63 11.65
C GLY A 104 -10.87 -12.94 11.80
N SER A 105 -12.10 -12.87 12.31
CA SER A 105 -13.03 -14.00 12.43
C SER A 105 -14.23 -13.83 11.51
N THR A 106 -14.78 -14.93 10.99
CA THR A 106 -16.00 -14.91 10.17
C THR A 106 -17.24 -14.47 10.94
N ARG A 107 -17.19 -14.48 12.28
CA ARG A 107 -18.24 -13.98 13.18
C ARG A 107 -17.63 -13.20 14.35
N PRO A 108 -18.26 -12.10 14.79
CA PRO A 108 -17.85 -11.40 16.00
C PRO A 108 -17.87 -12.31 17.24
N VAL A 109 -16.92 -12.12 18.14
CA VAL A 109 -16.89 -12.82 19.44
C VAL A 109 -17.93 -12.17 20.34
N SER A 110 -18.99 -12.92 20.69
CA SER A 110 -20.11 -12.41 21.51
C SER A 110 -19.90 -12.60 23.02
N LEU A 111 -18.93 -13.42 23.44
CA LEU A 111 -18.65 -13.72 24.83
C LEU A 111 -17.16 -13.52 25.17
N PRO A 112 -16.83 -12.95 26.34
CA PRO A 112 -15.46 -12.91 26.83
C PRO A 112 -14.88 -14.31 27.02
N THR A 113 -13.58 -14.49 26.77
CA THR A 113 -12.88 -15.77 27.00
C THR A 113 -12.70 -16.04 28.50
N LEU A 114 -13.13 -17.19 29.02
CA LEU A 114 -12.90 -17.55 30.42
C LEU A 114 -11.81 -18.63 30.55
N PRO A 115 -11.01 -18.64 31.65
CA PRO A 115 -11.05 -17.71 32.78
C PRO A 115 -10.41 -16.35 32.46
N GLN A 116 -10.88 -15.30 33.14
CA GLN A 116 -10.32 -13.95 33.05
C GLN A 116 -9.12 -13.80 33.99
N LYS A 117 -8.08 -13.09 33.56
CA LYS A 117 -7.00 -12.64 34.44
C LYS A 117 -7.50 -11.42 35.24
N PRO A 118 -7.42 -11.42 36.59
CA PRO A 118 -7.78 -10.24 37.37
C PRO A 118 -6.96 -9.02 36.93
N PRO A 119 -7.59 -7.88 36.63
CA PRO A 119 -6.86 -6.66 36.30
C PRO A 119 -6.13 -6.13 37.56
N PRO A 120 -5.03 -5.39 37.38
CA PRO A 120 -4.35 -4.74 38.50
C PRO A 120 -5.26 -3.72 39.20
N PHE A 121 -5.16 -3.64 40.52
CA PHE A 121 -5.83 -2.64 41.35
C PHE A 121 -4.79 -1.85 42.16
N PRO A 122 -4.82 -0.50 42.14
CA PRO A 122 -5.73 0.34 41.37
C PRO A 122 -5.50 0.24 39.86
N THR A 123 -6.52 0.57 39.06
CA THR A 123 -6.36 0.69 37.61
C THR A 123 -5.24 1.68 37.30
N PRO A 124 -4.21 1.29 36.54
CA PRO A 124 -3.12 2.19 36.20
C PRO A 124 -3.66 3.42 35.48
N VAL A 125 -3.35 4.61 36.01
CA VAL A 125 -3.65 5.85 35.29
C VAL A 125 -2.69 5.94 34.12
N ARG A 126 -3.23 6.03 32.90
CA ARG A 126 -2.42 6.22 31.71
C ARG A 126 -1.86 7.65 31.74
N THR A 127 -0.58 7.79 32.07
CA THR A 127 0.13 9.06 31.93
C THR A 127 0.41 9.31 30.45
N SER A 128 -0.08 10.42 29.92
CA SER A 128 0.33 10.88 28.58
C SER A 128 1.80 11.30 28.66
N PRO A 129 2.70 10.67 27.89
CA PRO A 129 4.09 11.10 27.86
C PRO A 129 4.17 12.53 27.31
N THR A 130 5.10 13.31 27.83
CA THR A 130 5.47 14.59 27.19
C THR A 130 6.04 14.27 25.81
N LEU A 131 5.40 14.79 24.77
CA LEU A 131 5.82 14.59 23.38
C LEU A 131 6.77 15.71 22.94
N PRO A 132 7.79 15.43 22.11
CA PRO A 132 8.65 16.48 21.56
C PRO A 132 7.87 17.41 20.63
N ALA A 133 8.39 18.61 20.38
CA ALA A 133 7.81 19.51 19.38
C ALA A 133 8.01 18.93 17.96
N LEU A 134 7.08 19.21 17.04
CA LEU A 134 7.19 18.76 15.65
C LEU A 134 8.51 19.23 15.01
N GLU A 135 8.87 20.50 15.25
CA GLU A 135 10.08 21.12 14.70
C GLU A 135 11.35 20.37 15.11
N ASP A 136 11.43 19.89 16.36
CA ASP A 136 12.56 19.09 16.84
C ASP A 136 12.63 17.73 16.11
N VAL A 137 11.49 17.07 15.92
CA VAL A 137 11.41 15.78 15.21
C VAL A 137 11.83 15.94 13.75
N VAL A 138 11.31 16.96 13.06
CA VAL A 138 11.64 17.23 11.66
C VAL A 138 13.09 17.70 11.50
N ALA A 139 13.61 18.54 12.40
CA ALA A 139 15.00 18.96 12.39
C ALA A 139 15.94 17.78 12.61
N ARG A 140 15.62 16.89 13.56
CA ARG A 140 16.39 15.67 13.81
C ARG A 140 16.37 14.74 12.62
N TYR A 141 15.21 14.54 11.99
CA TYR A 141 15.13 13.74 10.77
C TYR A 141 15.93 14.37 9.62
N SER A 142 15.85 15.70 9.45
CA SER A 142 16.61 16.43 8.43
C SER A 142 18.12 16.28 8.62
N ALA A 143 18.60 16.40 9.87
CA ALA A 143 20.00 16.17 10.20
C ALA A 143 20.42 14.71 9.97
N ALA A 144 19.54 13.76 10.29
CA ALA A 144 19.81 12.33 10.13
C ALA A 144 19.87 11.91 8.66
N ILE A 145 18.99 12.46 7.82
CA ILE A 145 18.89 12.13 6.39
C ILE A 145 19.96 12.86 5.56
N GLY A 146 20.39 14.07 5.94
CA GLY A 146 21.35 14.87 5.17
C GLY A 146 20.69 15.71 4.07
N ASP A 147 21.29 15.80 2.89
CA ASP A 147 20.76 16.62 1.79
C ASP A 147 19.48 16.01 1.19
N ALA A 148 18.35 16.36 1.80
CA ALA A 148 17.03 15.88 1.40
C ALA A 148 16.60 16.32 -0.02
N SER A 149 17.27 17.32 -0.62
CA SER A 149 16.98 17.74 -1.99
C SER A 149 17.40 16.67 -3.00
N ALA A 150 18.45 15.91 -2.69
CA ALA A 150 18.95 14.82 -3.52
C ALA A 150 17.95 13.68 -3.72
N LEU A 151 16.97 13.51 -2.81
CA LEU A 151 15.92 12.50 -2.92
C LEU A 151 14.95 12.74 -4.10
N ARG A 152 14.91 13.97 -4.62
CA ARG A 152 14.07 14.38 -5.76
C ARG A 152 14.80 14.31 -7.11
N LEU A 153 16.10 14.04 -7.11
CA LEU A 153 16.88 14.00 -8.33
C LEU A 153 16.54 12.77 -9.18
N PRO A 154 16.78 12.84 -10.51
CA PRO A 154 16.74 11.66 -11.36
C PRO A 154 17.61 10.54 -10.79
N ARG A 155 17.16 9.30 -10.95
CA ARG A 155 17.87 8.16 -10.33
C ARG A 155 17.79 6.90 -11.16
N VAL A 156 18.87 6.13 -11.06
CA VAL A 156 18.99 4.78 -11.58
C VAL A 156 19.17 3.85 -10.39
N VAL A 157 18.38 2.78 -10.34
CA VAL A 157 18.42 1.81 -9.24
C VAL A 157 18.46 0.40 -9.79
N LYS A 158 19.15 -0.49 -9.08
CA LYS A 158 19.13 -1.94 -9.31
C LYS A 158 18.86 -2.65 -8.01
N GLY A 159 18.22 -3.81 -8.10
CA GLY A 159 17.97 -4.62 -6.93
C GLY A 159 17.02 -5.76 -7.19
N PHE A 160 16.38 -6.21 -6.12
CA PHE A 160 15.44 -7.32 -6.13
C PHE A 160 14.10 -6.88 -5.58
N ARG A 161 13.03 -7.32 -6.24
CA ARG A 161 11.65 -7.23 -5.75
C ARG A 161 11.20 -8.63 -5.32
N GLU A 162 10.74 -8.75 -4.08
CA GLU A 162 10.20 -9.98 -3.51
C GLU A 162 8.71 -9.77 -3.23
N GLY A 163 7.87 -10.61 -3.83
CA GLY A 163 6.42 -10.60 -3.62
C GLY A 163 5.98 -11.56 -2.51
N SER A 164 4.67 -11.82 -2.44
CA SER A 164 4.09 -12.79 -1.50
C SER A 164 4.55 -14.24 -1.69
N ASP A 165 5.09 -14.57 -2.86
CA ASP A 165 5.68 -15.87 -3.17
C ASP A 165 7.10 -16.05 -2.59
N GLY A 166 7.68 -15.00 -2.00
CA GLY A 166 9.01 -15.01 -1.40
C GLY A 166 10.15 -15.12 -2.42
N LYS A 167 9.87 -15.05 -3.72
CA LYS A 167 10.89 -15.21 -4.76
C LYS A 167 11.46 -13.84 -5.15
N PRO A 168 12.79 -13.63 -5.03
CA PRO A 168 13.40 -12.39 -5.46
C PRO A 168 13.44 -12.32 -6.99
N MET A 169 12.93 -11.23 -7.55
CA MET A 169 12.99 -10.92 -8.97
C MET A 169 13.91 -9.71 -9.20
N PRO A 170 14.99 -9.84 -9.99
CA PRO A 170 15.88 -8.73 -10.24
C PRO A 170 15.19 -7.68 -11.12
N PHE A 171 15.44 -6.41 -10.81
CA PHE A 171 14.97 -5.28 -11.60
C PHE A 171 16.00 -4.17 -11.66
N GLU A 172 15.88 -3.37 -12.70
CA GLU A 172 16.54 -2.08 -12.90
C GLU A 172 15.45 -1.04 -13.18
N ALA A 173 15.61 0.15 -12.65
CA ALA A 173 14.68 1.23 -12.91
C ALA A 173 15.38 2.58 -13.06
N GLN A 174 14.90 3.38 -14.00
CA GLN A 174 15.28 4.77 -14.22
C GLN A 174 14.06 5.65 -13.94
N MET A 175 14.23 6.70 -13.15
CA MET A 175 13.16 7.60 -12.73
C MET A 175 13.58 9.05 -12.91
N MET A 176 12.70 9.85 -13.49
CA MET A 176 12.89 11.29 -13.68
C MET A 176 11.51 11.96 -13.82
N ASP A 177 11.24 13.00 -13.03
CA ASP A 177 10.03 13.84 -13.13
C ASP A 177 8.71 13.06 -13.21
N GLY A 178 8.54 12.06 -12.33
CA GLY A 178 7.36 11.20 -12.30
C GLY A 178 7.26 10.20 -13.46
N LYS A 179 8.25 10.17 -14.36
CA LYS A 179 8.40 9.13 -15.38
C LYS A 179 9.19 7.96 -14.83
N TRP A 180 8.83 6.76 -15.27
CA TRP A 180 9.42 5.50 -14.84
C TRP A 180 9.74 4.64 -16.04
N HIS A 181 10.95 4.12 -16.09
CA HIS A 181 11.34 3.04 -16.99
C HIS A 181 11.86 1.91 -16.14
N ILE A 182 11.18 0.78 -16.16
CA ILE A 182 11.45 -0.36 -15.29
C ILE A 182 11.68 -1.57 -16.17
N VAL A 183 12.80 -2.23 -15.96
CA VAL A 183 13.17 -3.46 -16.63
C VAL A 183 13.35 -4.52 -15.58
N ALA A 184 12.77 -5.70 -15.79
CA ALA A 184 12.88 -6.75 -14.81
C ALA A 184 12.76 -8.14 -15.41
N GLN A 185 13.35 -9.12 -14.70
CA GLN A 185 13.30 -10.52 -15.10
C GLN A 185 12.25 -11.24 -14.27
N THR A 186 11.17 -11.68 -14.91
CA THR A 186 10.15 -12.53 -14.31
C THR A 186 10.40 -14.01 -14.66
N PRO A 187 9.73 -14.94 -13.96
CA PRO A 187 9.72 -16.34 -14.37
C PRO A 187 9.20 -16.58 -15.79
N ASP A 188 8.40 -15.67 -16.35
CA ASP A 188 7.81 -15.78 -17.69
C ASP A 188 8.53 -14.94 -18.77
N GLY A 189 9.69 -14.36 -18.46
CA GLY A 189 10.54 -13.68 -19.42
C GLY A 189 10.99 -12.28 -19.00
N ARG A 190 11.54 -11.52 -19.95
CA ARG A 190 11.91 -10.13 -19.70
C ARG A 190 10.67 -9.26 -19.78
N ARG A 191 10.50 -8.36 -18.81
CA ARG A 191 9.47 -7.32 -18.83
C ARG A 191 10.08 -5.94 -18.78
N GLU A 192 9.61 -5.08 -19.66
CA GLU A 192 9.98 -3.67 -19.70
C GLU A 192 8.69 -2.84 -19.61
N GLN A 193 8.68 -1.85 -18.74
CA GLN A 193 7.55 -0.97 -18.51
C GLN A 193 7.99 0.48 -18.55
N ILE A 194 7.23 1.31 -19.26
CA ILE A 194 7.41 2.75 -19.32
C ILE A 194 6.12 3.39 -18.83
N ILE A 195 6.21 4.32 -17.87
CA ILE A 195 5.09 5.07 -17.34
C ILE A 195 5.43 6.56 -17.36
N THR A 196 4.52 7.38 -17.87
CA THR A 196 4.63 8.84 -17.92
C THR A 196 3.31 9.48 -17.46
N SER A 197 3.22 10.81 -17.55
CA SER A 197 1.97 11.55 -17.37
C SER A 197 0.96 11.28 -18.49
N GLU A 198 1.42 10.91 -19.68
CA GLU A 198 0.58 10.72 -20.89
C GLU A 198 0.02 9.29 -21.01
N GLY A 199 0.61 8.33 -20.29
CA GLY A 199 0.17 6.94 -20.31
C GLY A 199 1.26 5.98 -19.89
N GLY A 200 1.16 4.74 -20.33
CA GLY A 200 2.21 3.76 -20.13
C GLY A 200 2.15 2.60 -21.10
N TRP A 201 3.28 1.90 -21.21
CA TRP A 201 3.48 0.78 -22.10
C TRP A 201 4.18 -0.35 -21.36
N ILE A 202 3.83 -1.58 -21.73
CA ILE A 202 4.52 -2.78 -21.26
C ILE A 202 4.97 -3.60 -22.47
N ARG A 203 6.26 -3.91 -22.52
CA ARG A 203 6.88 -4.83 -23.48
C ARG A 203 7.20 -6.15 -22.78
N THR A 204 6.84 -7.23 -23.47
CA THR A 204 7.13 -8.62 -23.09
C THR A 204 7.59 -9.38 -24.31
N ASP A 205 7.98 -10.64 -24.14
CA ASP A 205 8.31 -11.54 -25.25
C ASP A 205 7.11 -11.79 -26.20
N LYS A 206 5.88 -11.47 -25.76
CA LYS A 206 4.65 -11.58 -26.57
C LYS A 206 4.30 -10.31 -27.34
N GLY A 207 5.04 -9.22 -27.17
CA GLY A 207 4.79 -7.93 -27.81
C GLY A 207 4.63 -6.78 -26.82
N VAL A 208 4.18 -5.65 -27.36
CA VAL A 208 4.03 -4.38 -26.64
C VAL A 208 2.56 -4.02 -26.54
N ASN A 209 2.10 -3.63 -25.35
CA ASN A 209 0.72 -3.20 -25.11
C ASN A 209 0.68 -1.88 -24.32
N ARG A 210 -0.36 -1.07 -24.53
CA ARG A 210 -0.66 0.08 -23.67
C ARG A 210 -1.15 -0.41 -22.31
N VAL A 211 -0.73 0.25 -21.24
CA VAL A 211 -1.21 0.00 -19.89
C VAL A 211 -2.58 0.65 -19.74
N SER A 212 -3.53 -0.04 -19.12
CA SER A 212 -4.88 0.51 -18.87
C SER A 212 -4.83 1.65 -17.85
N GLU A 213 -5.82 2.55 -17.84
CA GLU A 213 -5.86 3.66 -16.87
C GLU A 213 -5.95 3.17 -15.41
N ASP A 214 -6.69 2.08 -15.15
CA ASP A 214 -6.77 1.48 -13.82
C ASP A 214 -5.43 0.87 -13.37
N ASP A 215 -4.69 0.24 -14.30
CA ASP A 215 -3.36 -0.28 -14.03
C ASP A 215 -2.34 0.85 -13.82
N LEU A 216 -2.50 1.99 -14.48
CA LEU A 216 -1.71 3.20 -14.25
C LEU A 216 -1.98 3.79 -12.86
N GLU A 217 -3.24 3.88 -12.43
CA GLU A 217 -3.61 4.31 -11.08
C GLU A 217 -2.97 3.41 -10.02
N ARG A 218 -3.12 2.09 -10.18
CA ARG A 218 -2.54 1.08 -9.30
C ARG A 218 -1.01 1.16 -9.27
N PHE A 219 -0.38 1.32 -10.44
CA PHE A 219 1.07 1.49 -10.52
C PHE A 219 1.53 2.71 -9.74
N ARG A 220 0.92 3.89 -9.97
CA ARG A 220 1.31 5.13 -9.29
C ARG A 220 1.18 5.01 -7.78
N MET A 221 0.10 4.39 -7.29
CA MET A 221 -0.08 4.09 -5.87
C MET A 221 1.06 3.23 -5.31
N LEU A 222 1.40 2.12 -5.99
CA LEU A 222 2.45 1.22 -5.54
C LEU A 222 3.85 1.83 -5.68
N ALA A 223 4.12 2.58 -6.75
CA ALA A 223 5.39 3.24 -6.99
C ALA A 223 5.66 4.31 -5.92
N ASN A 224 4.66 5.15 -5.62
CA ASN A 224 4.73 6.16 -4.56
C ASN A 224 4.97 5.55 -3.16
N ALA A 225 4.59 4.28 -2.94
CA ALA A 225 4.86 3.58 -1.69
C ALA A 225 6.34 3.26 -1.48
N PHE A 226 7.12 3.16 -2.56
CA PHE A 226 8.56 2.89 -2.50
C PHE A 226 9.41 4.17 -2.50
N GLU A 227 8.79 5.35 -2.51
CA GLU A 227 9.48 6.62 -2.37
C GLU A 227 9.88 6.89 -0.92
N PRO A 228 11.14 7.26 -0.66
CA PRO A 228 11.53 7.80 0.64
C PRO A 228 10.75 9.08 0.94
N VAL A 229 10.40 9.28 2.21
CA VAL A 229 9.72 10.51 2.66
C VAL A 229 10.76 11.61 2.85
N SER A 230 10.64 12.71 2.13
CA SER A 230 11.50 13.87 2.34
C SER A 230 11.08 14.61 3.63
N PRO A 231 12.00 15.06 4.49
CA PRO A 231 11.63 15.98 5.58
C PRO A 231 10.95 17.25 5.05
N LEU A 232 11.28 17.69 3.82
CA LEU A 232 10.69 18.87 3.18
C LEU A 232 9.22 18.67 2.77
N SER A 233 8.69 17.45 2.81
CA SER A 233 7.27 17.17 2.53
C SER A 233 6.41 17.03 3.79
N ILE A 234 6.98 17.16 4.99
CA ILE A 234 6.22 17.12 6.24
C ILE A 234 5.57 18.49 6.45
N PRO A 235 4.23 18.60 6.47
CA PRO A 235 3.57 19.89 6.55
C PRO A 235 3.63 20.46 7.98
N LYS A 236 3.56 21.79 8.10
CA LYS A 236 3.71 22.50 9.38
C LYS A 236 2.55 22.25 10.36
N ASP A 237 1.39 21.84 9.84
CA ASP A 237 0.21 21.45 10.61
C ASP A 237 0.18 19.95 10.95
N ALA A 238 1.26 19.21 10.70
CA ALA A 238 1.43 17.88 11.27
C ALA A 238 1.55 17.96 12.80
N HIS A 239 1.30 16.85 13.49
CA HIS A 239 1.35 16.81 14.95
C HIS A 239 2.04 15.56 15.46
N VAL A 240 2.85 15.71 16.50
CA VAL A 240 3.36 14.56 17.26
C VAL A 240 2.22 14.02 18.11
N VAL A 241 1.84 12.75 17.92
CA VAL A 241 0.62 12.17 18.52
C VAL A 241 0.90 11.08 19.56
N SER A 242 2.05 10.42 19.47
CA SER A 242 2.40 9.33 20.38
C SER A 242 3.89 8.99 20.34
N THR A 243 4.31 8.19 21.31
CA THR A 243 5.52 7.38 21.22
C THR A 243 5.12 5.92 21.14
N GLU A 244 5.70 5.17 20.20
CA GLU A 244 5.37 3.75 19.96
C GLU A 244 6.62 2.92 19.74
N LYS A 245 6.56 1.63 20.07
CA LYS A 245 7.64 0.69 19.78
C LYS A 245 7.42 0.01 18.43
N ILE A 246 8.49 -0.09 17.64
CA ILE A 246 8.57 -0.95 16.44
C ILE A 246 9.68 -1.96 16.68
N GLY A 247 9.28 -3.20 17.02
CA GLY A 247 10.21 -4.17 17.59
C GLY A 247 10.80 -3.61 18.89
N ASP A 248 12.12 -3.59 18.98
CA ASP A 248 12.83 -3.05 20.15
C ASP A 248 13.12 -1.54 20.04
N ARG A 249 12.77 -0.89 18.92
CA ARG A 249 13.06 0.53 18.67
C ARG A 249 11.93 1.43 19.16
N ASP A 250 12.28 2.41 19.99
CA ASP A 250 11.37 3.47 20.41
C ASP A 250 11.23 4.53 19.32
N THR A 251 10.00 4.89 19.01
CA THR A 251 9.69 5.87 17.95
C THR A 251 8.82 7.00 18.45
N VAL A 252 8.98 8.17 17.81
CA VAL A 252 8.05 9.28 17.89
C VAL A 252 7.16 9.25 16.66
N VAL A 253 5.84 9.35 16.85
CA VAL A 253 4.86 9.27 15.77
C VAL A 253 4.34 10.65 15.43
N VAL A 254 4.54 11.06 14.18
CA VAL A 254 3.96 12.27 13.60
C VAL A 254 2.76 11.88 12.74
N ALA A 255 1.59 12.45 13.02
CA ALA A 255 0.40 12.30 12.19
C ALA A 255 0.20 13.52 11.30
N LEU A 256 -0.25 13.30 10.06
CA LEU A 256 -0.60 14.34 9.11
C LEU A 256 -1.82 13.96 8.27
N ARG A 257 -2.51 14.97 7.73
CA ARG A 257 -3.60 14.82 6.79
C ARG A 257 -3.10 15.18 5.39
N VAL A 258 -3.24 14.27 4.44
CA VAL A 258 -2.85 14.51 3.04
C VAL A 258 -4.02 15.11 2.27
N ASN A 259 -5.23 14.60 2.51
CA ASN A 259 -6.49 15.13 2.00
C ASN A 259 -7.65 14.61 2.86
N ASP A 260 -8.90 14.80 2.43
CA ASP A 260 -10.09 14.37 3.18
C ASP A 260 -10.24 12.86 3.35
N ARG A 261 -9.55 12.07 2.52
CA ARG A 261 -9.59 10.61 2.55
C ARG A 261 -8.31 9.98 3.07
N VAL A 262 -7.18 10.67 2.99
CA VAL A 262 -5.86 10.09 3.27
C VAL A 262 -5.22 10.78 4.46
N ARG A 263 -4.88 9.96 5.47
CA ARG A 263 -4.07 10.35 6.62
C ARG A 263 -2.80 9.52 6.65
N GLU A 264 -1.74 10.06 7.23
CA GLU A 264 -0.49 9.34 7.40
C GLU A 264 0.03 9.42 8.83
N ARG A 265 0.81 8.40 9.19
CA ARG A 265 1.58 8.35 10.42
C ARG A 265 3.03 8.00 10.07
N LEU A 266 3.95 8.83 10.51
CA LEU A 266 5.39 8.71 10.30
C LEU A 266 6.06 8.37 11.62
N PHE A 267 6.82 7.29 11.67
CA PHE A 267 7.43 6.74 12.88
C PHE A 267 8.93 6.96 12.83
N PHE A 268 9.42 7.95 13.57
CA PHE A 268 10.83 8.32 13.60
C PHE A 268 11.55 7.64 14.76
N ASP A 269 12.68 7.02 14.48
CA ASP A 269 13.54 6.37 15.47
C ASP A 269 14.10 7.40 16.45
N THR A 270 13.85 7.20 17.74
CA THR A 270 14.37 8.07 18.82
C THR A 270 15.87 7.96 19.01
N ALA A 271 16.54 6.93 18.48
CA ALA A 271 17.99 6.76 18.60
C ALA A 271 18.76 7.52 17.51
N ASN A 272 18.39 7.32 16.24
CA ASN A 272 19.14 7.88 15.10
C ASN A 272 18.38 8.95 14.30
N GLY A 273 17.09 9.20 14.60
CA GLY A 273 16.27 10.20 13.94
C GLY A 273 15.71 9.79 12.57
N LEU A 274 16.01 8.61 12.05
CA LEU A 274 15.55 8.15 10.73
C LEU A 274 14.09 7.67 10.80
N LEU A 275 13.38 7.80 9.68
CA LEU A 275 12.04 7.25 9.52
C LEU A 275 12.12 5.72 9.44
N LEU A 276 11.43 5.01 10.32
CA LEU A 276 11.36 3.54 10.30
C LEU A 276 10.13 3.04 9.57
N ARG A 277 9.02 3.77 9.69
CA ARG A 277 7.73 3.36 9.12
C ARG A 277 6.92 4.56 8.68
N ARG A 278 6.27 4.41 7.54
CA ARG A 278 5.14 5.23 7.10
C ARG A 278 3.90 4.35 7.09
N GLN A 279 2.83 4.81 7.70
CA GLN A 279 1.52 4.17 7.64
C GLN A 279 0.57 5.14 6.94
N ILE A 280 -0.07 4.68 5.87
CA ILE A 280 -1.08 5.42 5.13
C ILE A 280 -2.44 4.81 5.47
N LEU A 281 -3.40 5.65 5.83
CA LEU A 281 -4.77 5.27 6.12
C LEU A 281 -5.67 5.93 5.08
N THR A 282 -6.24 5.12 4.19
CA THR A 282 -7.15 5.59 3.14
C THR A 282 -8.58 5.26 3.52
N ARG A 283 -9.41 6.28 3.70
CA ARG A 283 -10.84 6.14 3.96
C ARG A 283 -11.55 5.55 2.73
N VAL A 284 -12.25 4.46 2.95
CA VAL A 284 -13.20 3.83 2.02
C VAL A 284 -14.62 3.92 2.62
N ALA A 285 -15.64 3.53 1.88
CA ALA A 285 -17.05 3.67 2.32
C ALA A 285 -17.32 3.01 3.70
N ILE A 286 -16.63 1.91 3.99
CA ILE A 286 -16.91 1.03 5.14
C ILE A 286 -15.74 0.90 6.13
N GLY A 287 -14.79 1.85 6.13
CA GLY A 287 -13.63 1.78 7.01
C GLY A 287 -12.44 2.60 6.53
N GLU A 288 -11.28 2.29 7.10
CA GLU A 288 -9.98 2.78 6.61
C GLU A 288 -9.13 1.59 6.19
N VAL A 289 -8.51 1.69 5.02
CA VAL A 289 -7.58 0.69 4.51
C VAL A 289 -6.16 1.09 4.92
N PRO A 290 -5.51 0.33 5.81
CA PRO A 290 -4.12 0.59 6.16
C PRO A 290 -3.18 0.07 5.08
N GLN A 291 -2.16 0.88 4.82
CA GLN A 291 -0.95 0.51 4.11
C GLN A 291 0.24 0.82 5.01
N GLN A 292 1.18 -0.11 5.12
CA GLN A 292 2.38 0.06 5.91
C GLN A 292 3.62 -0.03 5.02
N ILE A 293 4.54 0.92 5.18
CA ILE A 293 5.82 0.95 4.50
C ILE A 293 6.90 0.99 5.58
N ASP A 294 7.75 -0.03 5.62
CA ASP A 294 8.90 -0.11 6.51
C ASP A 294 10.18 0.21 5.75
N PHE A 295 11.03 1.06 6.33
CA PHE A 295 12.31 1.47 5.77
C PHE A 295 13.45 0.92 6.62
N ASP A 296 14.45 0.33 5.97
CA ASP A 296 15.60 -0.26 6.63
C ASP A 296 16.87 -0.17 5.76
N ASP A 297 18.02 -0.49 6.35
CA ASP A 297 19.34 -0.44 5.69
C ASP A 297 19.62 0.93 5.05
N TYR A 298 19.55 2.00 5.86
CA TYR A 298 19.89 3.34 5.39
C TYR A 298 21.39 3.46 5.09
N ARG A 299 21.74 3.84 3.86
CA ARG A 299 23.12 4.05 3.42
C ARG A 299 23.34 5.46 2.92
N ASN A 300 24.53 6.00 3.14
CA ASN A 300 24.90 7.34 2.68
C ASN A 300 25.29 7.31 1.19
N LEU A 301 24.64 8.15 0.38
CA LEU A 301 24.84 8.32 -1.05
C LEU A 301 25.24 9.77 -1.34
N GLY A 302 26.49 10.12 -1.01
CA GLY A 302 27.02 11.45 -1.32
C GLY A 302 26.43 12.59 -0.48
N GLY A 303 26.13 12.34 0.80
CA GLY A 303 25.64 13.36 1.73
C GLY A 303 24.15 13.26 2.05
N VAL A 304 23.44 12.29 1.45
CA VAL A 304 22.06 11.94 1.78
C VAL A 304 21.96 10.46 2.13
N LYS A 305 21.21 10.09 3.16
CA LYS A 305 20.89 8.70 3.47
C LYS A 305 19.67 8.23 2.69
N PHE A 306 19.74 7.02 2.16
CA PHE A 306 18.67 6.38 1.41
C PHE A 306 18.42 4.96 1.93
N PRO A 307 17.16 4.51 2.12
CA PRO A 307 16.86 3.16 2.59
C PRO A 307 17.08 2.12 1.47
N PHE A 308 17.98 1.16 1.70
CA PHE A 308 18.25 0.08 0.74
C PHE A 308 17.26 -1.08 0.86
N THR A 309 16.47 -1.15 1.92
CA THR A 309 15.34 -2.08 2.04
C THR A 309 14.06 -1.31 2.32
N ILE A 310 13.06 -1.50 1.46
CA ILE A 310 11.72 -0.91 1.63
C ILE A 310 10.70 -2.04 1.52
N ARG A 311 9.87 -2.21 2.55
CA ARG A 311 8.82 -3.24 2.59
C ARG A 311 7.45 -2.58 2.61
N VAL A 312 6.66 -2.83 1.59
CA VAL A 312 5.28 -2.37 1.47
C VAL A 312 4.34 -3.53 1.80
N SER A 313 3.59 -3.38 2.88
CA SER A 313 2.57 -4.32 3.36
C SER A 313 1.18 -3.72 3.18
N LEU A 314 0.31 -4.42 2.44
CA LEU A 314 -1.03 -4.00 2.08
C LEU A 314 -2.06 -5.01 2.62
N VAL A 315 -3.32 -4.58 2.76
CA VAL A 315 -4.45 -5.49 3.06
C VAL A 315 -4.64 -6.58 1.99
N ASP A 316 -4.19 -6.28 0.77
CA ASP A 316 -4.01 -7.24 -0.30
C ASP A 316 -2.59 -7.83 -0.19
N PRO A 317 -2.43 -9.04 0.35
CA PRO A 317 -1.12 -9.64 0.54
C PRO A 317 -0.43 -9.94 -0.79
N TRP A 318 -1.17 -10.16 -1.88
CA TRP A 318 -0.58 -10.53 -3.16
C TRP A 318 0.15 -9.37 -3.84
N THR A 319 -0.28 -8.14 -3.56
CA THR A 319 0.35 -6.92 -4.07
C THR A 319 1.37 -6.31 -3.10
N SER A 320 1.50 -6.88 -1.89
CA SER A 320 2.58 -6.55 -0.96
C SER A 320 3.93 -6.96 -1.55
N ALA A 321 4.96 -6.16 -1.30
CA ALA A 321 6.29 -6.43 -1.84
C ALA A 321 7.40 -5.78 -1.02
N THR A 322 8.58 -6.40 -1.06
CA THR A 322 9.82 -5.83 -0.55
C THR A 322 10.73 -5.50 -1.72
N ARG A 323 11.31 -4.29 -1.74
CA ARG A 323 12.43 -3.94 -2.62
C ARG A 323 13.70 -3.90 -1.78
N ARG A 324 14.72 -4.63 -2.23
CA ARG A 324 16.09 -4.57 -1.71
C ARG A 324 16.99 -4.06 -2.82
N TYR A 325 17.49 -2.85 -2.67
CA TYR A 325 18.38 -2.22 -3.64
C TYR A 325 19.80 -2.75 -3.44
N SER A 326 20.47 -3.09 -4.54
CA SER A 326 21.91 -3.36 -4.55
C SER A 326 22.70 -2.12 -4.97
N GLU A 327 22.10 -1.28 -5.81
CA GLU A 327 22.69 -0.04 -6.33
C GLU A 327 21.62 1.05 -6.39
N VAL A 328 21.97 2.24 -5.92
CA VAL A 328 21.15 3.44 -6.03
C VAL A 328 22.07 4.60 -6.42
N GLN A 329 21.82 5.18 -7.59
CA GLN A 329 22.52 6.36 -8.07
C GLN A 329 21.54 7.53 -8.15
N LEU A 330 21.73 8.52 -7.26
CA LEU A 330 20.98 9.77 -7.26
C LEU A 330 21.68 10.79 -8.16
N GLY A 331 20.90 11.65 -8.84
CA GLY A 331 21.43 12.61 -9.80
C GLY A 331 22.02 11.96 -11.06
N ALA A 332 21.60 10.74 -11.38
CA ALA A 332 22.07 10.04 -12.56
C ALA A 332 21.63 10.77 -13.85
N ARG A 333 22.51 10.81 -14.86
CA ARG A 333 22.10 11.29 -16.19
C ARG A 333 21.18 10.25 -16.82
N VAL A 334 19.91 10.57 -16.91
CA VAL A 334 18.89 9.75 -17.58
C VAL A 334 18.55 10.40 -18.91
N ASP A 335 18.61 9.64 -19.99
CA ASP A 335 18.20 10.12 -21.32
C ASP A 335 16.67 10.16 -21.40
N GLU A 336 16.07 11.28 -21.78
CA GLU A 336 14.61 11.37 -21.92
C GLU A 336 14.05 10.36 -22.94
N ALA A 337 14.85 9.93 -23.91
CA ALA A 337 14.45 8.95 -24.90
C ALA A 337 14.02 7.60 -24.28
N VAL A 338 14.50 7.24 -23.09
CA VAL A 338 14.12 5.97 -22.42
C VAL A 338 12.65 5.96 -21.98
N PHE A 339 12.01 7.12 -21.88
CA PHE A 339 10.58 7.25 -21.54
C PHE A 339 9.68 7.41 -22.78
N SER A 340 10.25 7.35 -23.98
CA SER A 340 9.49 7.50 -25.22
C SER A 340 8.62 6.28 -25.47
N PRO A 341 7.42 6.46 -26.07
CA PRO A 341 6.57 5.34 -26.45
C PRO A 341 7.34 4.37 -27.38
N PRO A 342 7.15 3.05 -27.22
CA PRO A 342 7.70 2.08 -28.15
C PRO A 342 7.22 2.33 -29.59
N ALA A 343 8.13 2.19 -30.56
CA ALA A 343 7.82 2.40 -31.98
C ALA A 343 6.62 1.54 -32.44
N GLY A 344 5.67 2.17 -33.13
CA GLY A 344 4.49 1.49 -33.70
C GLY A 344 3.21 1.54 -32.84
N ILE A 345 3.27 2.08 -31.62
CA ILE A 345 2.09 2.34 -30.79
C ILE A 345 1.89 3.86 -30.71
N ARG A 346 0.85 4.38 -31.38
CA ARG A 346 0.47 5.80 -31.30
C ARG A 346 -0.10 6.14 -29.91
N PRO A 347 -0.01 7.42 -29.47
CA PRO A 347 -0.50 7.89 -28.17
C PRO A 347 -1.93 7.46 -27.84
#